data_AF-A0A6G3T215-F1
#
_entry.id   AF-A0A6G3T215-F1
#
_cell.length_a   1.000
_cell.length_b   1.000
_cell.length_c   1.000
_cell.angle_alpha   90.00
_cell.angle_beta   90.00
_cell.angle_gamma   90.00
#
_symmetry.space_group_name_H-M   'P 1'
#
loop_
_entity.id
_entity.type
_entity.pdbx_description
1 polymer ?
#
loop_
_entity_poly.entity_id
_entity_poly.type
_entity_poly.pdbx_seq_one_letter_code
_entity_poly.pdbx_strand_id
1 'polypeptide(L)'
;MVATVTGPEAHELVAVLEAAAWHVVAKDTLVLVRIDREEPYWAQKAAQSLTADGITVDISPRLREAMAEEWTWAAYPMPWCTRAEIREVSDQAQQVYDAIRHGRLRIHAHAHDGYTTIAVGTYPTVRASTFTAKTTCVWRATPTAARKARRKKPSRTSCGLRRRRTPRPGPARPGR
;
A
#
# COMPACT_ATOMS: atom_id res chain seq x y z
N MET A 1 -9.73 5.09 4.01
CA MET A 1 -11.17 5.20 4.34
C MET A 1 -11.36 5.34 5.85
N VAL A 2 -12.39 6.02 6.33
CA VAL A 2 -12.71 6.11 7.77
C VAL A 2 -14.13 5.60 8.00
N ALA A 3 -14.33 4.84 9.08
CA ALA A 3 -15.64 4.41 9.57
C ALA A 3 -15.78 4.81 11.04
N THR A 4 -16.99 5.21 11.43
CA THR A 4 -17.35 5.50 12.82
C THR A 4 -18.48 4.56 13.23
N VAL A 5 -18.30 3.86 14.35
CA VAL A 5 -19.25 2.88 14.86
C VAL A 5 -19.95 3.46 16.08
N THR A 6 -21.28 3.45 16.08
CA THR A 6 -22.09 3.97 17.19
C THR A 6 -23.13 2.95 17.63
N GLY A 7 -23.54 3.02 18.91
CA GLY A 7 -24.58 2.16 19.47
C GLY A 7 -24.10 1.18 20.55
N PRO A 8 -25.03 0.40 21.13
CA PRO A 8 -24.75 -0.50 22.26
C PRO A 8 -23.85 -1.68 21.88
N GLU A 9 -23.91 -2.14 20.63
CA GLU A 9 -23.14 -3.29 20.10
C GLU A 9 -21.86 -2.85 19.37
N ALA A 10 -21.35 -1.64 19.65
CA ALA A 10 -20.20 -1.07 18.94
C ALA A 10 -18.95 -1.96 19.00
N HIS A 11 -18.74 -2.68 20.10
CA HIS A 11 -17.59 -3.57 20.27
C HIS A 11 -17.65 -4.81 19.35
N GLU A 12 -18.84 -5.35 19.09
CA GLU A 12 -19.03 -6.47 18.17
C GLU A 12 -18.81 -6.02 16.72
N LEU A 13 -19.35 -4.85 16.36
CA LEU A 13 -19.14 -4.24 15.05
C LEU A 13 -17.68 -3.89 14.77
N VAL A 14 -16.96 -3.41 15.79
CA VAL A 14 -15.50 -3.22 15.70
C VAL A 14 -14.81 -4.53 15.37
N ALA A 15 -15.14 -5.63 16.06
CA ALA A 15 -14.54 -6.94 15.79
C ALA A 15 -14.84 -7.46 14.37
N VAL A 16 -16.07 -7.26 13.87
CA VAL A 16 -16.45 -7.60 12.49
C VAL A 16 -15.64 -6.78 11.48
N LEU A 17 -15.49 -5.48 11.70
CA LEU A 17 -14.71 -4.61 10.83
C LEU A 17 -13.21 -4.94 10.88
N GLU A 18 -12.65 -5.26 12.05
CA GLU A 18 -11.27 -5.71 12.19
C GLU A 18 -11.02 -7.02 11.44
N ALA A 19 -11.97 -7.96 11.47
CA ALA A 19 -11.92 -9.17 10.66
C ALA A 19 -11.96 -8.87 9.15
N ALA A 20 -12.57 -7.75 8.75
CA ALA A 20 -12.56 -7.22 7.39
C ALA A 20 -11.36 -6.28 7.10
N ALA A 21 -10.27 -6.39 7.87
CA ALA A 21 -9.03 -5.63 7.72
C ALA A 21 -9.14 -4.12 7.95
N TRP A 22 -10.17 -3.67 8.66
CA TRP A 22 -10.18 -2.31 9.21
C TRP A 22 -9.29 -2.24 10.45
N HIS A 23 -8.73 -1.08 10.71
CA HIS A 23 -7.84 -0.86 11.84
C HIS A 23 -8.41 0.19 12.78
N VAL A 24 -8.52 -0.14 14.06
CA VAL A 24 -8.93 0.80 15.10
C VAL A 24 -7.88 1.90 15.26
N VAL A 25 -8.31 3.16 15.19
CA VAL A 25 -7.46 4.34 15.42
C VAL A 25 -7.93 5.18 16.60
N ALA A 26 -9.19 5.02 17.00
CA ALA A 26 -9.77 5.57 18.22
C ALA A 26 -10.92 4.67 18.70
N LYS A 27 -11.51 4.96 19.86
CA LYS A 27 -12.51 4.11 20.55
C LYS A 27 -13.63 3.58 19.65
N ASP A 28 -14.09 4.39 18.71
CA ASP A 28 -15.23 4.14 17.83
C ASP A 28 -14.88 4.40 16.35
N THR A 29 -13.61 4.65 16.06
CA THR A 29 -13.16 5.09 14.75
C THR A 29 -12.16 4.09 14.19
N LEU A 30 -12.45 3.60 12.99
CA LEU A 30 -11.61 2.68 12.26
C LEU A 30 -11.19 3.27 10.92
N VAL A 31 -10.05 2.82 10.42
CA VAL A 31 -9.57 3.14 9.08
C VAL A 31 -9.31 1.89 8.27
N LEU A 32 -9.76 1.89 7.02
CA LEU A 32 -9.32 0.94 6.02
C LEU A 32 -8.25 1.62 5.16
N VAL A 33 -7.09 0.99 5.08
CA VAL A 33 -5.95 1.40 4.26
C VAL A 33 -5.43 0.16 3.56
N ARG A 34 -5.35 0.20 2.23
CA ARG A 34 -4.96 -0.98 1.45
C ARG A 34 -3.83 -0.69 0.48
N ILE A 35 -3.07 -1.73 0.17
CA ILE A 35 -1.96 -1.65 -0.80
C ILE A 35 -2.45 -1.39 -2.24
N ASP A 36 -3.68 -1.80 -2.56
CA ASP A 36 -4.28 -1.72 -3.89
C ASP A 36 -5.04 -0.41 -4.16
N ARG A 37 -5.22 0.43 -3.12
CA ARG A 37 -6.03 1.66 -3.14
C ARG A 37 -7.49 1.47 -3.58
N GLU A 38 -8.02 0.25 -3.47
CA GLU A 38 -9.43 -0.05 -3.76
C GLU A 38 -10.29 0.08 -2.48
N GLU A 39 -9.91 0.95 -1.53
CA GLU A 39 -10.68 1.12 -0.29
C GLU A 39 -12.18 1.41 -0.52
N PRO A 40 -12.62 2.19 -1.54
CA PRO A 40 -14.05 2.37 -1.81
C PRO A 40 -14.77 1.05 -2.13
N TYR A 41 -14.17 0.19 -2.94
CA TYR A 41 -14.75 -1.12 -3.27
C TYR A 41 -14.87 -2.02 -2.05
N TRP A 42 -13.81 -2.08 -1.24
CA TRP A 42 -13.80 -2.91 -0.02
C TRP A 42 -14.72 -2.35 1.07
N ALA A 43 -14.84 -1.03 1.17
CA ALA A 43 -15.82 -0.38 2.04
C ALA A 43 -17.25 -0.68 1.60
N GLN A 44 -17.52 -0.73 0.29
CA GLN A 44 -18.81 -1.15 -0.25
C GLN A 44 -19.15 -2.58 0.13
N LYS A 45 -18.20 -3.50 -0.05
CA LYS A 45 -18.37 -4.91 0.30
C LYS A 45 -18.67 -5.07 1.80
N ALA A 46 -17.95 -4.36 2.66
CA ALA A 46 -18.20 -4.35 4.10
C ALA A 46 -19.60 -3.81 4.44
N ALA A 47 -19.98 -2.66 3.86
CA ALA A 47 -21.30 -2.07 4.06
C ALA A 47 -22.44 -2.99 3.61
N GLN A 48 -22.29 -3.67 2.46
CA GLN A 48 -23.25 -4.65 1.96
C GLN A 48 -23.40 -5.83 2.91
N SER A 49 -22.29 -6.36 3.45
CA SER A 49 -22.32 -7.44 4.44
C SER A 49 -23.07 -7.02 5.70
N LEU A 50 -22.71 -5.86 6.27
CA LEU A 50 -23.36 -5.33 7.48
C LEU A 50 -24.86 -5.09 7.26
N THR A 51 -25.23 -4.55 6.10
CA THR A 51 -26.65 -4.33 5.75
C THR A 51 -27.40 -5.65 5.63
N ALA A 52 -26.78 -6.70 5.08
CA ALA A 52 -27.36 -8.03 4.99
C ALA A 52 -27.60 -8.66 6.38
N ASP A 53 -26.78 -8.30 7.36
CA ASP A 53 -26.92 -8.69 8.77
C ASP A 53 -27.92 -7.80 9.53
N GLY A 54 -28.61 -6.88 8.85
CA GLY A 54 -29.62 -5.99 9.45
C GLY A 54 -29.04 -4.75 10.14
N ILE A 55 -27.73 -4.50 10.02
CA ILE A 55 -27.06 -3.36 10.63
C ILE A 55 -27.26 -2.13 9.76
N THR A 56 -27.64 -1.01 10.38
CA THR A 56 -27.80 0.26 9.66
C THR A 56 -26.43 0.85 9.34
N VAL A 57 -26.14 1.06 8.06
CA VAL A 57 -24.91 1.68 7.58
C VAL A 57 -25.22 3.00 6.89
N ASP A 58 -24.66 4.11 7.40
CA ASP A 58 -24.67 5.38 6.68
C ASP A 58 -23.37 5.57 5.90
N ILE A 59 -23.51 5.98 4.63
CA ILE A 59 -22.38 6.17 3.71
C ILE A 59 -22.45 7.61 3.23
N SER A 60 -21.40 8.40 3.50
CA SER A 60 -21.38 9.81 3.06
C SER A 60 -21.57 9.93 1.53
N PRO A 61 -22.22 11.00 1.03
CA PRO A 61 -22.42 11.20 -0.41
C PRO A 61 -21.11 11.14 -1.22
N ARG A 62 -20.05 11.80 -0.73
CA ARG A 62 -18.73 11.77 -1.36
C ARG A 62 -18.14 10.35 -1.45
N LEU A 63 -18.39 9.52 -0.43
CA LEU A 63 -17.97 8.13 -0.46
C LEU A 63 -18.80 7.33 -1.48
N ARG A 64 -20.12 7.56 -1.56
CA ARG A 64 -20.95 6.92 -2.61
C ARG A 64 -20.43 7.24 -4.01
N GLU A 65 -20.01 8.49 -4.25
CA GLU A 65 -19.37 8.89 -5.51
C GLU A 65 -18.07 8.13 -5.76
N ALA A 66 -17.18 8.04 -4.76
CA ALA A 66 -15.93 7.29 -4.88
C ALA A 66 -16.14 5.77 -5.06
N MET A 67 -17.22 5.21 -4.53
CA MET A 67 -17.60 3.80 -4.72
C MET A 67 -18.17 3.56 -6.12
N ALA A 68 -18.87 4.55 -6.68
CA ALA A 68 -19.37 4.52 -8.04
C ALA A 68 -18.27 4.79 -9.08
N GLU A 69 -17.20 5.48 -8.67
CA GLU A 69 -16.04 5.73 -9.51
C GLU A 69 -15.29 4.42 -9.78
N GLU A 70 -15.26 4.03 -11.04
CA GLU A 70 -14.53 2.84 -11.46
C GLU A 70 -13.04 3.19 -11.67
N TRP A 71 -12.23 3.03 -10.63
CA TRP A 71 -10.79 3.20 -10.72
C TRP A 71 -10.18 2.25 -11.76
N THR A 72 -9.17 2.69 -12.52
CA THR A 72 -8.51 1.85 -13.52
C THR A 72 -7.03 1.65 -13.20
N TRP A 73 -6.55 0.41 -13.36
CA TRP A 73 -5.13 0.11 -13.25
C TRP A 73 -4.39 0.55 -14.51
N ALA A 74 -3.11 0.91 -14.36
CA ALA A 74 -2.32 1.48 -15.46
C ALA A 74 -2.23 0.59 -16.72
N ALA A 75 -2.40 -0.72 -16.58
CA ALA A 75 -2.38 -1.68 -17.69
C ALA A 75 -3.77 -2.18 -18.11
N TYR A 76 -4.85 -1.60 -17.58
CA TYR A 76 -6.21 -2.04 -17.87
C TYR A 76 -6.71 -1.52 -19.23
N PRO A 77 -7.43 -2.33 -20.04
CA PRO A 77 -7.77 -3.73 -19.80
C PRO A 77 -6.58 -4.66 -20.00
N MET A 78 -6.40 -5.61 -19.08
CA MET A 78 -5.39 -6.67 -19.21
C MET A 78 -6.06 -7.92 -19.78
N PRO A 79 -5.70 -8.40 -20.98
CA PRO A 79 -6.38 -9.54 -21.61
C PRO A 79 -6.16 -10.88 -20.88
N TRP A 80 -5.25 -10.93 -19.91
CA TRP A 80 -4.92 -12.12 -19.12
C TRP A 80 -5.46 -12.08 -17.68
N CYS A 81 -6.21 -11.05 -17.30
CA CYS A 81 -6.75 -10.94 -15.94
C CYS A 81 -7.99 -10.03 -15.91
N THR A 82 -9.09 -10.57 -15.43
CA THR A 82 -10.33 -9.85 -15.19
C THR A 82 -10.20 -8.95 -13.97
N ARG A 83 -11.08 -7.93 -13.89
CA ARG A 83 -11.16 -7.05 -12.73
C ARG A 83 -11.39 -7.79 -11.41
N ALA A 84 -12.20 -8.84 -11.44
CA ALA A 84 -12.49 -9.67 -10.26
C ALA A 84 -11.23 -10.40 -9.79
N GLU A 85 -10.48 -11.00 -10.71
CA GLU A 85 -9.20 -11.68 -10.40
C GLU A 85 -8.16 -10.69 -9.86
N ILE A 86 -8.09 -9.46 -10.39
CA ILE A 86 -7.19 -8.43 -9.84
C ILE A 86 -7.53 -8.14 -8.37
N ARG A 87 -8.82 -7.99 -8.05
CA ARG A 87 -9.28 -7.74 -6.68
C ARG A 87 -9.01 -8.91 -5.76
N GLU A 88 -9.22 -10.13 -6.22
CA GLU A 88 -8.92 -11.34 -5.47
C GLU A 88 -7.42 -11.43 -5.14
N VAL A 89 -6.55 -11.30 -6.14
CA VAL A 89 -5.11 -11.37 -5.92
C VAL A 89 -4.60 -10.21 -5.08
N SER A 90 -5.18 -9.01 -5.25
CA SER A 90 -4.86 -7.87 -4.41
C SER A 90 -5.29 -8.07 -2.96
N ASP A 91 -6.40 -8.76 -2.72
CA ASP A 91 -6.83 -9.15 -1.37
C ASP A 91 -5.90 -10.16 -0.72
N GLN A 92 -5.49 -11.19 -1.45
CA GLN A 92 -4.49 -12.14 -0.98
C GLN A 92 -3.16 -11.42 -0.66
N ALA A 93 -2.75 -10.47 -1.49
CA ALA A 93 -1.55 -9.67 -1.25
C ALA A 93 -1.69 -8.79 0.01
N GLN A 94 -2.87 -8.20 0.25
CA GLN A 94 -3.18 -7.46 1.47
C GLN A 94 -3.09 -8.36 2.72
N GLN A 95 -3.66 -9.57 2.66
CA GLN A 95 -3.59 -10.53 3.77
C GLN A 95 -2.14 -10.94 4.11
N VAL A 96 -1.30 -11.14 3.09
CA VAL A 96 0.14 -11.41 3.28
C VAL A 96 0.84 -10.20 3.92
N TYR A 97 0.56 -8.99 3.43
CA TYR A 97 1.09 -7.76 4.01
C TYR A 97 0.71 -7.63 5.49
N ASP A 98 -0.56 -7.82 5.84
CA ASP A 98 -1.04 -7.74 7.21
C ASP A 98 -0.47 -8.87 8.09
N ALA A 99 -0.28 -10.07 7.54
CA ALA A 99 0.38 -11.15 8.24
C ALA A 99 1.84 -10.79 8.60
N ILE A 100 2.59 -10.18 7.66
CA ILE A 100 3.95 -9.71 7.92
C ILE A 100 3.94 -8.58 8.95
N ARG A 101 3.08 -7.58 8.76
CA ARG A 101 2.97 -6.40 9.64
C ARG A 101 2.64 -6.77 11.08
N HIS A 102 1.77 -7.76 11.29
CA HIS A 102 1.38 -8.23 12.62
C HIS A 102 2.28 -9.35 13.17
N GLY A 103 3.39 -9.68 12.51
CA GLY A 103 4.32 -10.74 12.95
C GLY A 103 3.77 -12.16 12.85
N ARG A 104 2.62 -12.34 12.18
CA ARG A 104 1.99 -13.64 11.94
C ARG A 104 2.67 -14.41 10.81
N LEU A 105 3.37 -13.74 9.90
CA LEU A 105 4.18 -14.34 8.84
C LEU A 105 5.61 -13.82 8.96
N ARG A 106 6.57 -14.73 9.16
CA ARG A 106 7.99 -14.43 9.11
C ARG A 106 8.57 -14.85 7.77
N ILE A 107 9.15 -13.89 7.04
CA ILE A 107 9.89 -14.16 5.80
C ILE A 107 11.32 -14.56 6.14
N HIS A 108 11.79 -15.68 5.60
CA HIS A 108 13.14 -16.21 5.80
C HIS A 108 14.07 -15.92 4.63
N ALA A 109 13.54 -16.02 3.41
CA ALA A 109 14.28 -15.79 2.18
C ALA A 109 13.38 -15.18 1.11
N HIS A 110 13.95 -14.42 0.19
CA HIS A 110 13.28 -14.00 -1.03
C HIS A 110 14.26 -13.95 -2.20
N ALA A 111 13.74 -14.11 -3.41
CA ALA A 111 14.46 -13.97 -4.66
C ALA A 111 13.62 -13.12 -5.61
N HIS A 112 14.27 -12.31 -6.44
CA HIS A 112 13.63 -11.53 -7.49
C HIS A 112 14.32 -11.85 -8.82
N ASP A 113 13.56 -12.36 -9.78
CA ASP A 113 14.08 -12.76 -11.10
C ASP A 113 13.98 -11.64 -12.15
N GLY A 114 13.64 -10.41 -11.74
CA GLY A 114 13.41 -9.27 -12.61
C GLY A 114 11.95 -9.10 -13.05
N TYR A 115 11.11 -10.13 -12.89
CA TYR A 115 9.69 -10.10 -13.23
C TYR A 115 8.80 -10.43 -12.03
N THR A 116 9.27 -11.30 -11.15
CA THR A 116 8.53 -11.84 -10.02
C THR A 116 9.42 -11.85 -8.78
N THR A 117 8.83 -11.50 -7.63
CA THR A 117 9.46 -11.73 -6.33
C THR A 117 8.86 -12.98 -5.71
N ILE A 118 9.70 -13.97 -5.41
CA ILE A 118 9.31 -15.17 -4.67
C ILE A 118 9.85 -15.03 -3.26
N ALA A 119 9.02 -15.27 -2.25
CA ALA A 119 9.42 -15.28 -0.86
C ALA A 119 9.05 -16.61 -0.19
N VAL A 120 9.92 -17.08 0.70
CA VAL A 120 9.68 -18.24 1.56
C VAL A 120 9.56 -17.74 2.99
N GLY A 121 8.44 -18.09 3.64
CA GLY A 121 8.17 -17.71 5.01
C GLY A 121 7.40 -18.78 5.78
N THR A 122 7.24 -18.56 7.08
CA THR A 122 6.51 -19.45 7.98
C THR A 122 5.55 -18.65 8.86
N TYR A 123 4.37 -19.22 9.08
CA TYR A 123 3.42 -18.78 10.10
C TYR A 123 3.79 -19.42 11.45
N PRO A 124 4.21 -18.65 12.49
CA PRO A 124 4.79 -19.22 13.71
C PRO A 124 3.86 -20.12 14.56
N THR A 125 2.56 -20.07 14.36
CA THR A 125 1.54 -20.92 15.01
C THR A 125 0.27 -20.76 14.19
N VAL A 126 -0.23 -21.73 13.40
CA VAL A 126 -0.71 -23.08 13.72
C VAL A 126 -0.38 -23.97 12.51
N ARG A 127 0.38 -25.07 12.71
CA ARG A 127 0.85 -26.00 11.66
C ARG A 127 1.78 -25.33 10.62
N ALA A 128 3.06 -25.70 10.66
CA ALA A 128 4.06 -25.26 9.69
C ALA A 128 3.53 -25.42 8.25
N SER A 129 3.19 -24.30 7.63
CA SER A 129 2.67 -24.22 6.27
C SER A 129 3.66 -23.40 5.47
N THR A 130 4.32 -24.02 4.50
CA THR A 130 5.22 -23.35 3.56
C THR A 130 4.37 -22.63 2.53
N PHE A 131 4.30 -21.30 2.62
CA PHE A 131 3.62 -20.51 1.60
C PHE A 131 4.57 -20.24 0.44
N THR A 132 4.21 -20.69 -0.76
CA THR A 132 4.79 -20.17 -2.00
C THR A 132 3.81 -19.14 -2.53
N ALA A 133 4.14 -17.85 -2.39
CA ALA A 133 3.44 -16.79 -3.08
C ALA A 133 3.77 -16.89 -4.58
N LYS A 134 3.10 -17.77 -5.32
CA LYS A 134 2.98 -17.60 -6.77
C LYS A 134 1.81 -16.65 -6.98
N THR A 135 2.08 -15.36 -6.85
CA THR A 135 1.16 -14.33 -7.35
C THR A 135 1.16 -14.43 -8.87
N THR A 136 0.43 -15.42 -9.41
CA THR A 136 0.19 -15.54 -10.84
C THR A 136 -0.98 -14.63 -11.20
N CYS A 137 -0.83 -13.34 -10.87
CA CYS A 137 -1.35 -12.25 -11.66
C CYS A 137 -0.13 -11.35 -11.86
N VAL A 138 0.52 -11.54 -13.00
CA VAL A 138 1.74 -10.85 -13.38
C VAL A 138 1.44 -9.35 -13.42
N TRP A 139 1.83 -8.63 -12.37
CA TRP A 139 1.95 -7.18 -12.41
C TRP A 139 3.15 -6.85 -13.30
N ARG A 140 2.87 -6.73 -14.60
CA ARG A 140 3.86 -6.30 -15.58
C ARG A 140 4.00 -4.79 -15.49
N ALA A 141 4.81 -4.30 -14.56
CA ALA A 141 5.26 -2.91 -14.57
C ALA A 141 6.39 -2.76 -15.59
N THR A 142 6.06 -2.39 -16.83
CA THR A 142 7.08 -1.86 -17.75
C THR A 142 7.63 -0.57 -17.15
N PRO A 143 8.95 -0.39 -17.04
CA PRO A 143 9.51 0.92 -16.71
C PRO A 143 9.26 1.83 -17.91
N THR A 144 8.12 2.54 -17.90
CA THR A 144 7.93 3.67 -18.80
C THR A 144 8.95 4.71 -18.38
N ALA A 145 9.96 4.90 -19.23
CA ALA A 145 11.00 5.89 -19.09
C ALA A 145 10.43 7.18 -18.49
N ALA A 146 10.80 7.47 -17.24
CA ALA A 146 10.51 8.74 -16.59
C ALA A 146 11.31 9.83 -17.32
N ARG A 147 10.69 10.33 -18.39
CA ARG A 147 10.64 11.70 -18.88
C ARG A 147 11.61 12.63 -18.15
N LYS A 148 12.61 13.13 -18.88
CA LYS A 148 13.40 14.33 -18.55
C LYS A 148 12.45 15.49 -18.22
N ALA A 149 12.06 15.63 -16.97
CA ALA A 149 11.48 16.86 -16.45
C ALA A 149 12.64 17.74 -15.97
N ARG A 150 13.07 18.60 -16.89
CA ARG A 150 14.05 19.68 -16.70
C ARG A 150 13.57 20.57 -15.53
N ARG A 151 14.02 20.28 -14.31
CA ARG A 151 13.84 21.17 -13.16
C ARG A 151 14.66 22.45 -13.40
N LYS A 152 13.99 23.50 -13.89
CA LYS A 152 14.49 24.88 -13.77
C LYS A 152 14.70 25.15 -12.28
N LYS A 153 15.94 25.43 -11.89
CA LYS A 153 16.29 25.88 -10.53
C LYS A 153 15.52 27.17 -10.21
N PRO A 154 14.93 27.32 -9.01
CA PRO A 154 14.49 28.62 -8.54
C PRO A 154 15.72 29.46 -8.15
N SER A 155 15.83 30.65 -8.74
CA SER A 155 16.83 31.65 -8.43
C SER A 155 16.38 32.49 -7.22
N ARG A 156 17.11 32.35 -6.12
CA ARG A 156 17.26 33.31 -5.00
C ARG A 156 18.39 32.70 -4.13
N THR A 157 19.45 33.39 -3.71
CA THR A 157 19.48 34.73 -3.12
C THR A 157 20.92 35.26 -3.13
N SER A 158 21.03 36.59 -3.07
CA SER A 158 21.98 37.37 -2.25
C SER A 158 22.98 38.26 -2.98
N CYS A 159 22.89 39.52 -2.54
CA CYS A 159 23.72 40.66 -2.80
C CYS A 159 25.03 40.56 -1.98
N GLY A 160 26.15 40.89 -2.62
CA GLY A 160 27.36 41.50 -2.05
C GLY A 160 28.10 40.82 -0.89
N LEU A 161 29.31 40.31 -1.14
CA LEU A 161 30.57 41.00 -0.75
C LEU A 161 31.79 40.31 -1.36
N ARG A 162 32.66 41.09 -2.01
CA ARG A 162 34.01 40.68 -2.44
C ARG A 162 34.97 40.62 -1.25
N ARG A 163 35.80 39.58 -1.17
CA ARG A 163 37.23 39.71 -0.80
C ARG A 163 38.10 38.77 -1.63
N ARG A 164 39.26 39.28 -2.05
CA ARG A 164 40.28 38.68 -2.92
C ARG A 164 41.44 38.11 -2.08
N ARG A 165 42.15 37.13 -2.70
CA ARG A 165 43.55 36.65 -2.49
C ARG A 165 43.78 35.70 -1.30
N THR A 166 44.59 34.64 -1.35
CA THR A 166 45.83 34.28 -2.09
C THR A 166 45.98 32.74 -2.24
N PRO A 167 46.89 32.22 -3.10
CA PRO A 167 47.14 30.77 -3.25
C PRO A 167 48.20 30.25 -2.26
N ARG A 168 48.08 28.99 -1.84
CA ARG A 168 49.09 28.26 -1.03
C ARG A 168 49.48 26.91 -1.67
N PRO A 169 50.68 26.39 -1.35
CA PRO A 169 51.57 25.72 -2.29
C PRO A 169 51.41 24.18 -2.33
N GLY A 170 51.97 23.57 -3.38
CA GLY A 170 51.88 22.14 -3.69
C GLY A 170 52.68 21.21 -2.76
N PRO A 171 52.51 19.88 -2.91
CA PRO A 171 53.05 18.90 -1.98
C PRO A 171 54.55 18.64 -2.17
N ALA A 172 55.24 18.38 -1.06
CA ALA A 172 56.64 18.02 -0.98
C ALA A 172 56.90 16.56 -1.44
N ARG A 173 58.05 16.34 -2.10
CA ARG A 173 58.59 15.01 -2.42
C ARG A 173 58.97 14.25 -1.13
N PRO A 174 58.78 12.92 -1.07
CA PRO A 174 59.40 12.11 -0.03
C PRO A 174 60.86 11.82 -0.39
N GLY A 175 61.75 12.03 0.57
CA GLY A 175 63.13 11.52 0.51
C GLY A 175 63.30 10.39 1.52
N ARG A 176 63.67 9.20 1.02
CA ARG A 176 64.83 8.39 1.45
C ARG A 176 64.88 7.13 0.59
#